data_AF-A0A2E7CWU8-F1
#
_entry.id   AF-A0A2E7CWU8-F1
#
_cell.length_a   1.000
_cell.length_b   1.000
_cell.length_c   1.000
_cell.angle_alpha   90.00
_cell.angle_beta   90.00
_cell.angle_gamma   90.00
#
_symmetry.space_group_name_H-M   'P 1'
#
loop_
_entity.id
_entity.type
_entity.pdbx_description
1 polymer ?
#
loop_
_entity_poly.entity_id
_entity_poly.type
_entity_poly.pdbx_seq_one_letter_code
_entity_poly.pdbx_strand_id
1 'polypeptide(L)'
;MQWEQPIQYASISDIGFRRRNNQDSCVVYIADEETWTNRGHLFIVADGMGGHAVGELASKMAVDTIPQSFLKSKEEEIGDALGSSIQEANTAIHKRGSMNKDFNRMGTTVVSLVLCPEGAISGHVGDSRLYRIRDQRIEQITFDHSLQWELARQGRLKLDEAFLQQSRHVITRSLGPEGTVDVDIEGPLDVEPGDTFLACTDGLTGHVNDQEIGIIARELPVGDACRLLVNLANLRGGSDNITVVIARAGAVPPALSDLDKPKMPWTRKLWWFAFLLTLVGMGVGGALIGLMRDRLFVEGIATSTVCGLIWVLLLFFRLKPKKVPEEDVADTKPPWKPYRTASAKLTRKFLNDLAELESKLQKTGNEEGWSIDWSAHEEAFKACQETLENKQYSKAVAAYAKALDILMAGVQRYRKQLDRQAKWGKNDEQDQQQQ
;
A
#
# COMPACT_ATOMS: atom_id res chain seq x y z
N MET A 1 -9.56 11.69 1.78
CA MET A 1 -9.29 11.25 3.17
C MET A 1 -9.55 12.43 4.11
N GLN A 2 -9.95 12.20 5.37
CA GLN A 2 -10.18 13.27 6.36
C GLN A 2 -9.05 13.29 7.39
N TRP A 3 -8.73 14.47 7.93
CA TRP A 3 -7.65 14.65 8.93
C TRP A 3 -7.89 13.79 10.18
N GLU A 4 -9.15 13.66 10.59
CA GLU A 4 -9.55 12.97 11.80
C GLU A 4 -9.54 11.44 11.66
N GLN A 5 -9.24 10.91 10.46
CA GLN A 5 -9.02 9.49 10.27
C GLN A 5 -7.66 9.10 10.88
N PRO A 6 -7.64 8.26 11.93
CA PRO A 6 -6.37 7.87 12.54
C PRO A 6 -5.59 6.98 11.57
N ILE A 7 -4.28 7.22 11.45
CA ILE A 7 -3.37 6.34 10.72
C ILE A 7 -2.58 5.48 11.72
N GLN A 8 -2.69 4.16 11.56
CA GLN A 8 -1.79 3.23 12.20
C GLN A 8 -0.63 2.95 11.24
N TYR A 9 0.60 3.06 11.70
CA TYR A 9 1.76 2.76 10.86
C TYR A 9 2.85 2.02 11.62
N ALA A 10 3.68 1.29 10.88
CA ALA A 10 4.89 0.69 11.38
C ALA A 10 5.91 0.55 10.24
N SER A 11 7.19 0.60 10.58
CA SER A 11 8.27 0.33 9.65
C SER A 11 9.31 -0.59 10.30
N ILE A 12 9.85 -1.53 9.52
CA ILE A 12 10.97 -2.39 9.92
C ILE A 12 11.90 -2.51 8.73
N SER A 13 13.19 -2.37 8.99
CA SER A 13 14.27 -2.65 8.04
C SER A 13 15.26 -3.61 8.70
N ASP A 14 15.58 -4.69 8.00
CA ASP A 14 16.50 -5.74 8.45
C ASP A 14 17.57 -5.99 7.41
N ILE A 15 18.81 -6.25 7.86
CA ILE A 15 19.95 -6.53 6.97
C ILE A 15 19.68 -7.79 6.13
N GLY A 16 18.86 -8.71 6.61
CA GLY A 16 18.72 -10.01 5.99
C GLY A 16 19.79 -10.99 6.45
N PHE A 17 19.53 -12.26 6.21
CA PHE A 17 20.36 -13.35 6.69
C PHE A 17 21.66 -13.58 5.89
N ARG A 18 21.78 -13.05 4.67
CA ARG A 18 22.92 -13.27 3.77
C ARG A 18 23.73 -12.02 3.45
N ARG A 19 23.28 -10.84 3.88
CA ARG A 19 24.00 -9.57 3.67
C ARG A 19 24.79 -9.17 4.93
N ARG A 20 25.75 -8.28 4.74
CA ARG A 20 26.60 -7.73 5.83
C ARG A 20 26.24 -6.30 6.20
N ASN A 21 25.71 -5.55 5.25
CA ASN A 21 25.31 -4.16 5.39
C ASN A 21 23.85 -4.03 4.96
N ASN A 22 23.16 -3.06 5.54
CA ASN A 22 21.84 -2.65 5.08
C ASN A 22 21.99 -1.47 4.14
N GLN A 23 21.65 -1.67 2.87
CA GLN A 23 21.62 -0.63 1.86
C GLN A 23 20.20 -0.06 1.68
N ASP A 24 19.20 -0.62 2.34
CA ASP A 24 17.86 -0.06 2.35
C ASP A 24 17.75 1.13 3.31
N SER A 25 16.86 2.05 2.98
CA SER A 25 16.44 3.13 3.85
C SER A 25 14.93 3.33 3.76
N CYS A 26 14.31 3.78 4.85
CA CYS A 26 12.91 4.20 4.85
C CYS A 26 12.70 5.43 5.74
N VAL A 27 11.66 6.20 5.45
CA VAL A 27 11.19 7.30 6.31
C VAL A 27 9.67 7.31 6.37
N VAL A 28 9.15 7.67 7.54
CA VAL A 28 7.73 7.94 7.77
C VAL A 28 7.60 9.34 8.32
N TYR A 29 6.86 10.18 7.62
CA TYR A 29 6.54 11.55 8.02
C TYR A 29 5.03 11.67 8.23
N ILE A 30 4.63 11.89 9.49
CA ILE A 30 3.25 12.14 9.87
C ILE A 30 3.06 13.66 10.01
N ALA A 31 2.43 14.25 9.00
CA ALA A 31 2.02 15.65 9.03
C ALA A 31 1.16 16.01 10.26
N ASP A 32 1.34 17.24 10.74
CA ASP A 32 0.37 17.95 11.60
C ASP A 32 -0.82 18.47 10.77
N GLU A 33 -1.80 19.09 11.43
CA GLU A 33 -3.05 19.53 10.80
C GLU A 33 -2.82 20.56 9.66
N GLU A 34 -1.88 21.49 9.87
CA GLU A 34 -1.53 22.52 8.88
C GLU A 34 -0.84 21.89 7.66
N THR A 35 0.11 20.99 7.89
CA THR A 35 0.83 20.31 6.81
C THR A 35 -0.07 19.31 6.08
N TRP A 36 -0.96 18.64 6.79
CA TRP A 36 -1.87 17.64 6.24
C TRP A 36 -2.73 18.20 5.11
N THR A 37 -3.26 19.40 5.32
CA THR A 37 -4.11 20.09 4.35
C THR A 37 -3.41 20.32 3.01
N ASN A 38 -2.09 20.49 3.02
CA ASN A 38 -1.31 20.83 1.83
C ASN A 38 -0.49 19.66 1.25
N ARG A 39 -0.03 18.72 2.08
CA ARG A 39 0.95 17.69 1.69
C ARG A 39 0.63 16.29 2.20
N GLY A 40 -0.18 16.16 3.25
CA GLY A 40 -0.53 14.85 3.79
C GLY A 40 0.60 14.12 4.52
N HIS A 41 0.37 12.86 4.87
CA HIS A 41 1.40 11.97 5.44
C HIS A 41 2.23 11.33 4.32
N LEU A 42 3.54 11.21 4.52
CA LEU A 42 4.48 10.71 3.52
C LEU A 42 5.22 9.48 4.06
N PHE A 43 5.26 8.42 3.27
CA PHE A 43 5.95 7.16 3.55
C PHE A 43 6.87 6.85 2.39
N ILE A 44 8.13 6.51 2.65
CA ILE A 44 9.12 6.23 1.61
C ILE A 44 9.93 5.00 1.98
N VAL A 45 10.18 4.15 0.98
CA VAL A 45 11.15 3.05 1.02
C VAL A 45 12.10 3.20 -0.16
N ALA A 46 13.39 2.98 0.07
CA ALA A 46 14.43 3.06 -0.94
C ALA A 46 15.42 1.90 -0.77
N ASP A 47 15.71 1.18 -1.86
CA ASP A 47 16.70 0.10 -1.91
C ASP A 47 17.97 0.61 -2.58
N GLY A 48 19.09 0.60 -1.85
CA GLY A 48 20.37 1.14 -2.32
C GLY A 48 21.16 0.13 -3.14
N MET A 49 21.50 0.48 -4.38
CA MET A 49 22.30 -0.36 -5.28
C MET A 49 23.70 0.21 -5.53
N GLY A 50 24.67 -0.68 -5.72
CA GLY A 50 26.09 -0.35 -5.90
C GLY A 50 26.98 -1.04 -4.86
N GLY A 51 28.27 -0.73 -4.85
CA GLY A 51 29.17 -1.22 -3.79
C GLY A 51 28.61 -0.89 -2.40
N HIS A 52 28.87 -1.74 -1.40
CA HIS A 52 28.21 -1.72 -0.08
C HIS A 52 27.93 -0.31 0.48
N ALA A 53 28.96 0.52 0.71
CA ALA A 53 28.79 1.87 1.27
C ALA A 53 28.13 2.89 0.31
N VAL A 54 28.20 2.63 -0.99
CA VAL A 54 27.68 3.51 -2.04
C VAL A 54 26.16 3.41 -2.14
N GLY A 55 25.62 2.19 -2.09
CA GLY A 55 24.18 1.95 -2.09
C GLY A 55 23.51 2.50 -0.83
N GLU A 56 24.09 2.24 0.36
CA GLU A 56 23.61 2.79 1.64
C GLU A 56 23.53 4.32 1.61
N LEU A 57 24.56 4.98 1.06
CA LEU A 57 24.54 6.44 0.92
C LEU A 57 23.45 6.92 -0.06
N ALA A 58 23.21 6.19 -1.15
CA ALA A 58 22.23 6.58 -2.16
C ALA A 58 20.79 6.51 -1.62
N SER A 59 20.41 5.38 -1.01
CA SER A 59 19.08 5.23 -0.40
C SER A 59 18.86 6.23 0.73
N LYS A 60 19.90 6.49 1.53
CA LYS A 60 19.86 7.50 2.58
C LYS A 60 19.63 8.91 2.03
N MET A 61 20.35 9.29 0.97
CA MET A 61 20.16 10.56 0.30
C MET A 61 18.73 10.71 -0.26
N ALA A 62 18.14 9.65 -0.81
CA ALA A 62 16.76 9.69 -1.32
C ALA A 62 15.75 9.97 -0.18
N VAL A 63 15.80 9.19 0.90
CA VAL A 63 14.85 9.35 2.02
C VAL A 63 15.03 10.64 2.81
N ASP A 64 16.21 11.27 2.75
CA ASP A 64 16.46 12.56 3.38
C ASP A 64 16.05 13.74 2.48
N THR A 65 16.28 13.64 1.16
CA THR A 65 16.04 14.75 0.21
C THR A 65 14.56 14.87 -0.16
N ILE A 66 13.87 13.75 -0.43
CA ILE A 66 12.49 13.79 -0.92
C ILE A 66 11.55 14.48 0.07
N PRO A 67 11.51 14.15 1.38
CA PRO A 67 10.62 14.84 2.31
C PRO A 67 10.95 16.34 2.41
N GLN A 68 12.22 16.72 2.38
CA GLN A 68 12.63 18.12 2.49
C GLN A 68 12.17 18.95 1.27
N SER A 69 12.31 18.40 0.07
CA SER A 69 11.83 19.04 -1.16
C SER A 69 10.30 19.10 -1.19
N PHE A 70 9.65 17.99 -0.85
CA PHE A 70 8.20 17.83 -0.94
C PHE A 70 7.46 18.79 -0.01
N LEU A 71 7.95 18.93 1.23
CA LEU A 71 7.35 19.83 2.23
C LEU A 71 7.64 21.31 1.96
N LYS A 72 8.65 21.64 1.14
CA LYS A 72 8.95 23.03 0.76
C LYS A 72 8.11 23.52 -0.41
N SER A 73 7.72 22.63 -1.31
CA SER A 73 6.79 22.98 -2.38
C SER A 73 5.46 23.39 -1.76
N LYS A 74 4.89 24.53 -2.17
CA LYS A 74 3.59 25.04 -1.66
C LYS A 74 2.55 25.26 -2.75
N GLU A 75 2.99 25.46 -3.99
CA GLU A 75 2.13 25.88 -5.09
C GLU A 75 1.80 24.73 -6.06
N GLU A 76 2.58 23.65 -6.04
CA GLU A 76 2.34 22.47 -6.87
C GLU A 76 1.26 21.56 -6.26
N GLU A 77 0.49 20.92 -7.14
CA GLU A 77 -0.35 19.77 -6.81
C GLU A 77 0.50 18.67 -6.15
N ILE A 78 -0.10 17.86 -5.29
CA ILE A 78 0.63 16.89 -4.46
C ILE A 78 1.40 15.87 -5.32
N GLY A 79 0.81 15.40 -6.42
CA GLY A 79 1.46 14.47 -7.35
C GLY A 79 2.66 15.09 -8.05
N ASP A 80 2.53 16.34 -8.52
CA ASP A 80 3.61 17.07 -9.18
C ASP A 80 4.74 17.39 -8.21
N ALA A 81 4.41 17.86 -7.00
CA ALA A 81 5.38 18.11 -5.94
C ALA A 81 6.18 16.84 -5.60
N LEU A 82 5.51 15.69 -5.52
CA LEU A 82 6.16 14.41 -5.27
C LEU A 82 7.11 14.02 -6.41
N GLY A 83 6.67 14.17 -7.67
CA GLY A 83 7.49 13.94 -8.85
C GLY A 83 8.74 14.83 -8.89
N SER A 84 8.56 16.14 -8.69
CA SER A 84 9.61 17.14 -8.60
C SER A 84 10.63 16.79 -7.51
N SER A 85 10.16 16.37 -6.32
CA SER A 85 11.03 15.99 -5.21
C SER A 85 11.84 14.71 -5.47
N ILE A 86 11.26 13.72 -6.15
CA ILE A 86 11.99 12.52 -6.59
C ILE A 86 13.05 12.90 -7.63
N GLN A 87 12.73 13.80 -8.56
CA GLN A 87 13.67 14.30 -9.57
C GLN A 87 14.83 15.11 -8.95
N GLU A 88 14.55 15.89 -7.90
CA GLU A 88 15.58 16.59 -7.13
C GLU A 88 16.52 15.60 -6.41
N ALA A 89 15.95 14.57 -5.78
CA ALA A 89 16.74 13.50 -5.16
C ALA A 89 17.61 12.77 -6.19
N ASN A 90 17.08 12.46 -7.38
CA ASN A 90 17.86 11.91 -8.48
C ASN A 90 19.06 12.80 -8.82
N THR A 91 18.82 14.10 -8.98
CA THR A 91 19.86 15.08 -9.33
C THR A 91 20.95 15.14 -8.26
N ALA A 92 20.57 15.11 -6.98
CA ALA A 92 21.50 15.10 -5.86
C ALA A 92 22.38 13.84 -5.83
N ILE A 93 21.76 12.66 -6.01
CA ILE A 93 22.46 11.37 -6.05
C ILE A 93 23.37 11.29 -7.27
N HIS A 94 22.90 11.70 -8.45
CA HIS A 94 23.68 11.72 -9.68
C HIS A 94 24.93 12.61 -9.54
N LYS A 95 24.76 13.82 -9.02
CA LYS A 95 25.85 14.74 -8.75
C LYS A 95 26.86 14.13 -7.78
N ARG A 96 26.40 13.44 -6.73
CA ARG A 96 27.27 12.75 -5.77
C ARG A 96 28.04 11.61 -6.43
N GLY A 97 27.37 10.80 -7.25
CA GLY A 97 27.93 9.71 -8.03
C GLY A 97 29.01 10.18 -9.00
N SER A 98 28.81 11.33 -9.65
CA SER A 98 29.76 11.89 -10.62
C SER A 98 31.06 12.46 -10.00
N MET A 99 31.10 12.65 -8.68
CA MET A 99 32.26 13.28 -8.01
C MET A 99 33.42 12.31 -7.77
N ASN A 100 33.18 10.99 -7.70
CA ASN A 100 34.23 10.00 -7.51
C ASN A 100 33.97 8.77 -8.40
N LYS A 101 35.02 8.26 -9.05
CA LYS A 101 34.97 7.01 -9.81
C LYS A 101 34.53 5.82 -8.96
N ASP A 102 34.79 5.83 -7.66
CA ASP A 102 34.35 4.77 -6.74
C ASP A 102 32.82 4.79 -6.50
N PHE A 103 32.16 5.90 -6.82
CA PHE A 103 30.70 6.05 -6.80
C PHE A 103 30.08 5.88 -8.20
N ASN A 104 30.86 5.40 -9.18
CA ASN A 104 30.29 4.99 -10.45
C ASN A 104 29.23 3.92 -10.19
N ARG A 105 28.02 4.13 -10.73
CA ARG A 105 26.83 3.30 -10.51
C ARG A 105 26.20 3.41 -9.12
N MET A 106 26.48 4.49 -8.38
CA MET A 106 25.68 4.87 -7.22
C MET A 106 24.23 5.03 -7.66
N GLY A 107 23.33 4.33 -7.00
CA GLY A 107 21.92 4.51 -7.25
C GLY A 107 21.03 3.88 -6.19
N THR A 108 19.74 4.15 -6.30
CA THR A 108 18.75 3.57 -5.40
C THR A 108 17.39 3.52 -6.08
N THR A 109 16.56 2.56 -5.68
CA THR A 109 15.14 2.60 -5.98
C THR A 109 14.43 3.56 -5.03
N VAL A 110 13.22 3.97 -5.38
CA VAL A 110 12.33 4.63 -4.44
C VAL A 110 10.90 4.20 -4.72
N VAL A 111 10.15 3.96 -3.66
CA VAL A 111 8.69 3.93 -3.69
C VAL A 111 8.17 4.81 -2.56
N SER A 112 7.24 5.68 -2.90
CA SER A 112 6.62 6.61 -1.97
C SER A 112 5.10 6.50 -2.00
N LEU A 113 4.50 6.76 -0.84
CA LEU A 113 3.06 6.85 -0.64
C LEU A 113 2.80 8.16 0.09
N VAL A 114 1.90 8.96 -0.46
CA VAL A 114 1.31 10.12 0.18
C VAL A 114 -0.15 9.82 0.47
N LEU A 115 -0.53 9.86 1.75
CA LEU A 115 -1.95 9.87 2.16
C LEU A 115 -2.33 11.32 2.40
N CYS A 116 -3.31 11.84 1.67
CA CYS A 116 -3.67 13.26 1.69
C CYS A 116 -5.19 13.44 1.54
N PRO A 117 -5.70 14.69 1.62
CA PRO A 117 -7.14 14.95 1.44
C PRO A 117 -7.72 14.36 0.14
N GLU A 118 -6.96 14.39 -0.95
CA GLU A 118 -7.36 13.88 -2.27
C GLU A 118 -7.40 12.34 -2.35
N GLY A 119 -6.71 11.64 -1.44
CA GLY A 119 -6.60 10.18 -1.45
C GLY A 119 -5.16 9.71 -1.26
N ALA A 120 -4.86 8.54 -1.81
CA ALA A 120 -3.51 7.99 -1.85
C ALA A 120 -2.83 8.28 -3.19
N ILE A 121 -1.67 8.91 -3.16
CA ILE A 121 -0.82 9.17 -4.33
C ILE A 121 0.49 8.41 -4.12
N SER A 122 1.00 7.77 -5.18
CA SER A 122 2.28 7.07 -5.15
C SER A 122 3.23 7.64 -6.19
N GLY A 123 4.50 7.75 -5.84
CA GLY A 123 5.59 8.05 -6.77
C GLY A 123 6.68 7.01 -6.64
N HIS A 124 7.14 6.45 -7.75
CA HIS A 124 8.14 5.38 -7.71
C HIS A 124 9.11 5.38 -8.89
N VAL A 125 10.30 4.85 -8.61
CA VAL A 125 11.36 4.53 -9.56
C VAL A 125 12.08 3.27 -9.08
N GLY A 126 11.92 2.16 -9.78
CA GLY A 126 12.65 0.92 -9.51
C GLY A 126 11.68 -0.25 -9.39
N ASP A 127 12.10 -1.29 -8.69
CA ASP A 127 11.34 -2.53 -8.47
C ASP A 127 10.92 -2.73 -7.00
N SER A 128 11.18 -1.76 -6.12
CA SER A 128 10.47 -1.63 -4.85
C SER A 128 8.97 -1.43 -5.12
N ARG A 129 8.11 -2.01 -4.28
CA ARG A 129 6.68 -2.10 -4.56
C ARG A 129 5.82 -1.41 -3.51
N LEU A 130 4.71 -0.84 -3.98
CA LEU A 130 3.58 -0.42 -3.15
C LEU A 130 2.37 -1.31 -3.44
N TYR A 131 1.72 -1.76 -2.38
CA TYR A 131 0.46 -2.49 -2.44
C TYR A 131 -0.65 -1.76 -1.71
N ARG A 132 -1.89 -1.91 -2.19
CA ARG A 132 -3.12 -1.66 -1.43
C ARG A 132 -3.77 -2.98 -1.08
N ILE A 133 -4.15 -3.14 0.19
CA ILE A 133 -4.93 -4.25 0.68
C ILE A 133 -6.30 -3.69 1.09
N ARG A 134 -7.33 -4.08 0.33
CA ARG A 134 -8.74 -3.77 0.59
C ARG A 134 -9.54 -5.06 0.64
N ASP A 135 -10.36 -5.20 1.68
CA ASP A 135 -11.16 -6.41 1.94
C ASP A 135 -10.32 -7.70 1.92
N GLN A 136 -10.48 -8.51 0.87
CA GLN A 136 -9.79 -9.79 0.69
C GLN A 136 -8.90 -9.79 -0.56
N ARG A 137 -8.46 -8.60 -1.00
CA ARG A 137 -7.63 -8.42 -2.17
C ARG A 137 -6.39 -7.61 -1.84
N ILE A 138 -5.27 -8.05 -2.41
CA ILE A 138 -4.04 -7.27 -2.50
C ILE A 138 -3.88 -6.82 -3.95
N GLU A 139 -3.53 -5.56 -4.14
CA GLU A 139 -3.43 -4.87 -5.41
C GLU A 139 -2.06 -4.19 -5.48
N GLN A 140 -1.24 -4.59 -6.45
CA GLN A 140 0.04 -3.94 -6.71
C GLN A 140 -0.22 -2.60 -7.39
N ILE A 141 0.18 -1.51 -6.72
CA ILE A 141 -0.03 -0.14 -7.19
C ILE A 141 1.04 0.25 -8.21
N THR A 142 2.29 -0.12 -7.95
CA THR A 142 3.47 0.29 -8.73
C THR A 142 3.84 -0.73 -9.80
N PHE A 143 4.51 -0.27 -10.85
CA PHE A 143 5.06 -1.13 -11.90
C PHE A 143 6.55 -1.35 -11.64
N ASP A 144 7.01 -2.60 -11.65
CA ASP A 144 8.43 -2.86 -11.44
C ASP A 144 9.24 -2.42 -12.67
N HIS A 145 10.15 -1.47 -12.50
CA HIS A 145 11.14 -1.11 -13.51
C HIS A 145 12.27 -2.17 -13.56
N SER A 146 11.92 -3.38 -13.97
CA SER A 146 12.84 -4.50 -14.18
C SER A 146 12.74 -5.04 -15.60
N LEU A 147 13.81 -5.67 -16.07
CA LEU A 147 13.89 -6.19 -17.44
C LEU A 147 12.78 -7.20 -17.73
N GLN A 148 12.46 -8.06 -16.76
CA GLN A 148 11.38 -9.04 -16.89
C GLN A 148 10.02 -8.36 -17.16
N TRP A 149 9.70 -7.31 -16.40
CA TRP A 149 8.44 -6.59 -16.52
C TRP A 149 8.36 -5.75 -17.79
N GLU A 150 9.47 -5.14 -18.21
CA GLU A 150 9.55 -4.43 -19.49
C GLU A 150 9.33 -5.36 -20.68
N LEU A 151 9.94 -6.54 -20.67
CA LEU A 151 9.71 -7.57 -21.68
C LEU A 151 8.26 -8.06 -21.65
N ALA A 152 7.66 -8.19 -20.47
CA ALA A 152 6.26 -8.56 -20.32
C ALA A 152 5.30 -7.52 -20.90
N ARG A 153 5.54 -6.24 -20.59
CA ARG A 153 4.78 -5.10 -21.12
C ARG A 153 4.83 -5.04 -22.65
N GLN A 154 5.96 -5.41 -23.25
CA GLN A 154 6.14 -5.48 -24.70
C GLN A 154 5.54 -6.75 -25.35
N GLY A 155 4.88 -7.63 -24.58
CA GLY A 155 4.33 -8.90 -25.07
C GLY A 155 5.40 -9.95 -25.41
N ARG A 156 6.63 -9.78 -24.92
CA ARG A 156 7.80 -10.63 -25.23
C ARG A 156 8.04 -11.75 -24.20
N LEU A 157 7.01 -12.18 -23.47
CA LEU A 157 7.08 -13.28 -22.50
C LEU A 157 7.40 -14.66 -23.11
N LYS A 158 7.47 -14.78 -24.44
CA LYS A 158 7.87 -16.02 -25.14
C LYS A 158 9.39 -16.29 -25.09
N LEU A 159 10.16 -15.50 -24.36
CA LEU A 159 11.58 -15.77 -24.11
C LEU A 159 11.74 -17.01 -23.21
N ASP A 160 12.89 -17.68 -23.31
CA ASP A 160 13.25 -18.85 -22.51
C ASP A 160 12.99 -18.59 -21.01
N GLU A 161 12.33 -19.52 -20.32
CA GLU A 161 12.04 -19.44 -18.88
C GLU A 161 13.31 -19.23 -18.05
N ALA A 162 14.44 -19.81 -18.48
CA ALA A 162 15.74 -19.63 -17.83
C ALA A 162 16.23 -18.18 -17.93
N PHE A 163 16.02 -17.52 -19.07
CA PHE A 163 16.38 -16.11 -19.26
C PHE A 163 15.49 -15.19 -18.40
N LEU A 164 14.19 -15.47 -18.35
CA LEU A 164 13.26 -14.71 -17.50
C LEU A 164 13.64 -14.83 -16.01
N GLN A 165 14.04 -16.01 -15.55
CA GLN A 165 14.53 -16.20 -14.19
C GLN A 165 15.82 -15.42 -13.91
N GLN A 166 16.80 -15.44 -14.82
CA GLN A 166 18.05 -14.70 -14.66
C GLN A 166 17.85 -13.17 -14.70
N SER A 167 16.90 -12.71 -15.51
CA SER A 167 16.62 -11.27 -15.71
C SER A 167 15.82 -10.61 -14.57
N ARG A 168 15.31 -11.38 -13.60
CA ARG A 168 14.41 -10.88 -12.54
C ARG A 168 15.03 -9.76 -11.71
N HIS A 169 16.34 -9.80 -11.46
CA HIS A 169 17.06 -8.83 -10.64
C HIS A 169 17.68 -7.67 -11.44
N VAL A 170 17.39 -7.58 -12.74
CA VAL A 170 17.96 -6.52 -13.59
C VAL A 170 17.01 -5.34 -13.60
N ILE A 171 17.34 -4.33 -12.80
CA ILE A 171 16.62 -3.05 -12.72
C ILE A 171 16.89 -2.23 -13.98
N THR A 172 15.84 -1.70 -14.61
CA THR A 172 15.91 -0.86 -15.82
C THR A 172 15.86 0.63 -15.51
N ARG A 173 15.39 1.03 -14.32
CA ARG A 173 15.32 2.43 -13.89
C ARG A 173 15.64 2.57 -12.41
N SER A 174 16.53 3.49 -12.06
CA SER A 174 16.87 3.83 -10.68
C SER A 174 17.31 5.29 -10.57
N LEU A 175 17.27 5.84 -9.36
CA LEU A 175 17.77 7.18 -9.08
C LEU A 175 19.30 7.16 -9.05
N GLY A 176 19.96 8.12 -9.69
CA GLY A 176 21.40 8.35 -9.57
C GLY A 176 22.22 8.07 -10.85
N PRO A 177 22.07 6.93 -11.53
CA PRO A 177 22.89 6.63 -12.71
C PRO A 177 22.78 7.67 -13.83
N GLU A 178 21.57 8.17 -14.09
CA GLU A 178 21.28 9.19 -15.11
C GLU A 178 20.92 10.53 -14.46
N GLY A 179 21.23 11.64 -15.14
CA GLY A 179 20.95 12.99 -14.63
C GLY A 179 19.46 13.33 -14.57
N THR A 180 18.65 12.64 -15.36
CA THR A 180 17.18 12.73 -15.39
C THR A 180 16.59 11.35 -15.20
N VAL A 181 15.37 11.26 -14.64
CA VAL A 181 14.69 9.98 -14.46
C VAL A 181 13.20 10.15 -14.68
N ASP A 182 12.59 9.20 -15.39
CA ASP A 182 11.14 9.18 -15.52
C ASP A 182 10.53 8.67 -14.21
N VAL A 183 9.72 9.51 -13.55
CA VAL A 183 9.04 9.17 -12.30
C VAL A 183 7.62 8.76 -12.61
N ASP A 184 7.23 7.56 -12.17
CA ASP A 184 5.87 7.06 -12.35
C ASP A 184 5.02 7.49 -11.14
N ILE A 185 4.03 8.37 -11.41
CA ILE A 185 3.06 8.87 -10.43
C ILE A 185 1.71 8.17 -10.65
N GLU A 186 1.20 7.53 -9.60
CA GLU A 186 -0.08 6.82 -9.59
C GLU A 186 -1.04 7.47 -8.58
N GLY A 187 -2.32 7.60 -8.96
CA GLY A 187 -3.36 8.23 -8.15
C GLY A 187 -3.82 9.59 -8.67
N PRO A 188 -4.64 10.33 -7.89
CA PRO A 188 -5.13 9.97 -6.55
C PRO A 188 -6.03 8.72 -6.56
N LEU A 189 -5.80 7.82 -5.62
CA LEU A 189 -6.59 6.62 -5.38
C LEU A 189 -7.51 6.84 -4.19
N ASP A 190 -8.77 6.41 -4.32
CA ASP A 190 -9.71 6.45 -3.19
C ASP A 190 -9.18 5.63 -2.01
N VAL A 191 -9.31 6.19 -0.80
CA VAL A 191 -8.93 5.57 0.48
C VAL A 191 -10.17 5.32 1.31
N GLU A 192 -10.39 4.06 1.67
CA GLU A 192 -11.52 3.62 2.50
C GLU A 192 -11.05 3.24 3.92
N PRO A 193 -11.91 3.35 4.93
CA PRO A 193 -11.63 2.82 6.26
C PRO A 193 -11.20 1.34 6.22
N GLY A 194 -10.06 1.04 6.83
CA GLY A 194 -9.48 -0.30 6.86
C GLY A 194 -8.49 -0.58 5.73
N ASP A 195 -8.40 0.27 4.71
CA ASP A 195 -7.37 0.15 3.67
C ASP A 195 -5.99 0.11 4.30
N THR A 196 -5.21 -0.88 3.91
CA THR A 196 -3.82 -1.03 4.35
C THR A 196 -2.91 -0.89 3.15
N PHE A 197 -2.01 0.08 3.20
CA PHE A 197 -0.95 0.26 2.21
C PHE A 197 0.34 -0.33 2.73
N LEU A 198 1.09 -1.01 1.87
CA LEU A 198 2.36 -1.64 2.21
C LEU A 198 3.39 -1.31 1.15
N ALA A 199 4.42 -0.56 1.53
CA ALA A 199 5.61 -0.32 0.73
C ALA A 199 6.73 -1.27 1.17
N CYS A 200 7.43 -1.88 0.21
CA CYS A 200 8.53 -2.80 0.51
C CYS A 200 9.61 -2.87 -0.57
N THR A 201 10.79 -3.33 -0.18
CA THR A 201 11.89 -3.68 -1.09
C THR A 201 11.73 -5.09 -1.67
N ASP A 202 12.52 -5.40 -2.69
CA ASP A 202 12.48 -6.70 -3.38
C ASP A 202 12.87 -7.86 -2.43
N GLY A 203 13.67 -7.59 -1.39
CA GLY A 203 14.03 -8.55 -0.36
C GLY A 203 12.82 -9.15 0.38
N LEU A 204 11.69 -8.43 0.46
CA LEU A 204 10.43 -9.05 0.90
C LEU A 204 9.82 -9.93 -0.20
N THR A 205 9.59 -9.34 -1.37
CA THR A 205 8.78 -9.97 -2.43
C THR A 205 9.49 -11.10 -3.17
N GLY A 206 10.80 -11.22 -2.99
CA GLY A 206 11.60 -12.37 -3.42
C GLY A 206 11.34 -13.64 -2.60
N HIS A 207 10.86 -13.51 -1.36
CA HIS A 207 10.68 -14.62 -0.41
C HIS A 207 9.24 -14.82 0.07
N VAL A 208 8.42 -13.77 0.04
CA VAL A 208 7.02 -13.81 0.48
C VAL A 208 6.12 -13.39 -0.68
N ASN A 209 5.14 -14.24 -1.00
CA ASN A 209 4.26 -13.98 -2.13
C ASN A 209 3.12 -13.00 -1.76
N ASP A 210 2.52 -12.38 -2.78
CA ASP A 210 1.49 -11.35 -2.61
C ASP A 210 0.30 -11.84 -1.76
N GLN A 211 -0.12 -13.10 -1.90
CA GLN A 211 -1.24 -13.64 -1.12
C GLN A 211 -0.93 -13.64 0.38
N GLU A 212 0.26 -14.09 0.77
CA GLU A 212 0.73 -14.09 2.15
C GLU A 212 0.91 -12.67 2.68
N ILE A 213 1.50 -11.76 1.88
CA ILE A 213 1.62 -10.33 2.22
C ILE A 213 0.24 -9.75 2.55
N GLY A 214 -0.74 -10.00 1.67
CA GLY A 214 -2.10 -9.51 1.84
C GLY A 214 -2.80 -10.07 3.08
N ILE A 215 -2.64 -11.38 3.35
CA ILE A 215 -3.21 -12.01 4.54
C ILE A 215 -2.59 -11.40 5.81
N ILE A 216 -1.26 -11.33 5.88
CA ILE A 216 -0.53 -10.87 7.07
C ILE A 216 -0.83 -9.39 7.35
N ALA A 217 -0.76 -8.55 6.32
CA ALA A 217 -1.02 -7.11 6.43
C ALA A 217 -2.47 -6.80 6.82
N ARG A 218 -3.43 -7.69 6.57
CA ARG A 218 -4.82 -7.53 7.01
C ARG A 218 -5.07 -8.05 8.42
N GLU A 219 -4.61 -9.26 8.71
CA GLU A 219 -5.01 -9.99 9.93
C GLU A 219 -4.28 -9.50 11.19
N LEU A 220 -3.09 -8.90 11.04
CA LEU A 220 -2.26 -8.49 12.16
C LEU A 220 -2.29 -6.97 12.41
N PRO A 221 -2.01 -6.53 13.65
CA PRO A 221 -1.59 -5.15 13.90
C PRO A 221 -0.37 -4.79 13.05
N VAL A 222 -0.28 -3.53 12.60
CA VAL A 222 0.74 -3.08 11.62
C VAL A 222 2.17 -3.43 12.05
N GLY A 223 2.50 -3.33 13.33
CA GLY A 223 3.83 -3.68 13.86
C GLY A 223 4.13 -5.18 13.80
N ASP A 224 3.15 -6.01 14.15
CA ASP A 224 3.29 -7.48 14.13
C ASP A 224 3.30 -8.01 12.70
N ALA A 225 2.55 -7.37 11.80
CA ALA A 225 2.61 -7.62 10.36
C ALA A 225 4.02 -7.39 9.81
N CYS A 226 4.62 -6.22 10.08
CA CYS A 226 6.00 -5.95 9.65
C CYS A 226 6.99 -7.01 10.19
N ARG A 227 6.89 -7.36 11.47
CA ARG A 227 7.78 -8.36 12.09
C ARG A 227 7.63 -9.72 11.43
N LEU A 228 6.40 -10.21 11.28
CA LEU A 228 6.16 -11.52 10.68
C LEU A 228 6.63 -11.55 9.23
N LEU A 229 6.39 -10.51 8.43
CA LEU A 229 6.84 -10.44 7.04
C LEU A 229 8.37 -10.52 6.92
N VAL A 230 9.09 -9.73 7.72
CA VAL A 230 10.56 -9.75 7.76
C VAL A 230 11.08 -11.11 8.24
N ASN A 231 10.46 -11.69 9.27
CA ASN A 231 10.83 -13.00 9.78
C ASN A 231 10.64 -14.09 8.71
N LEU A 232 9.51 -14.10 8.01
CA LEU A 232 9.26 -15.06 6.93
C LEU A 232 10.25 -14.90 5.77
N ALA A 233 10.57 -13.67 5.37
CA ALA A 233 11.56 -13.42 4.33
C ALA A 233 12.96 -13.92 4.72
N ASN A 234 13.37 -13.68 5.96
CA ASN A 234 14.63 -14.18 6.51
C ASN A 234 14.69 -15.71 6.56
N LEU A 235 13.63 -16.35 7.06
CA LEU A 235 13.55 -17.81 7.19
C LEU A 235 13.56 -18.55 5.84
N ARG A 236 13.09 -17.89 4.78
CA ARG A 236 13.04 -18.46 3.42
C ARG A 236 14.29 -18.18 2.59
N GLY A 237 15.26 -17.46 3.16
CA GLY A 237 16.57 -17.29 2.57
C GLY A 237 17.27 -16.03 3.05
N GLY A 238 16.52 -14.93 3.26
CA GLY A 238 17.05 -13.63 3.63
C GLY A 238 18.22 -13.21 2.76
N SER A 239 18.07 -13.41 1.45
CA SER A 239 19.14 -13.19 0.46
C SER A 239 19.48 -11.72 0.27
N ASP A 240 18.57 -10.83 0.65
CA ASP A 240 18.72 -9.38 0.54
C ASP A 240 18.33 -8.62 1.80
N ASN A 241 18.58 -7.31 1.78
CA ASN A 241 18.02 -6.37 2.73
C ASN A 241 16.48 -6.36 2.61
N ILE A 242 15.79 -6.28 3.75
CA ILE A 242 14.33 -6.38 3.78
C ILE A 242 13.79 -5.17 4.50
N THR A 243 13.06 -4.33 3.79
CA THR A 243 12.41 -3.15 4.37
C THR A 243 10.93 -3.14 4.05
N VAL A 244 10.11 -2.88 5.08
CA VAL A 244 8.66 -2.89 5.01
C VAL A 244 8.11 -1.69 5.78
N VAL A 245 7.23 -0.92 5.15
CA VAL A 245 6.46 0.16 5.75
C VAL A 245 4.99 -0.10 5.51
N ILE A 246 4.20 -0.16 6.59
CA ILE A 246 2.75 -0.36 6.52
C ILE A 246 2.06 0.88 7.07
N ALA A 247 1.04 1.36 6.36
CA ALA A 247 0.13 2.41 6.79
C ALA A 247 -1.32 1.93 6.62
N ARG A 248 -2.11 1.94 7.69
CA ARG A 248 -3.51 1.54 7.69
C ARG A 248 -4.41 2.71 8.03
N ALA A 249 -5.35 2.99 7.13
CA ALA A 249 -6.36 4.02 7.30
C ALA A 249 -7.44 3.57 8.28
N GLY A 250 -7.66 4.34 9.34
CA GLY A 250 -8.72 4.12 10.31
C GLY A 250 -10.09 4.60 9.82
N ALA A 251 -11.11 4.31 10.63
CA ALA A 251 -12.45 4.84 10.40
C ALA A 251 -12.52 6.33 10.75
N VAL A 252 -13.34 7.07 10.01
CA VAL A 252 -13.76 8.43 10.41
C VAL A 252 -14.56 8.32 11.72
N PRO A 253 -14.26 9.12 12.76
CA PRO A 253 -15.10 9.17 13.96
C PRO A 253 -16.57 9.44 13.62
N PRO A 254 -17.54 8.72 14.22
CA PRO A 254 -18.96 8.82 13.86
C PRO A 254 -19.52 10.25 13.91
N ALA A 255 -19.05 11.05 14.87
CA ALA A 255 -19.49 12.44 15.07
C ALA A 255 -19.22 13.37 13.87
N LEU A 256 -18.24 13.04 13.04
CA LEU A 256 -17.85 13.83 11.86
C LEU A 256 -18.41 13.23 10.55
N SER A 257 -18.68 11.92 10.55
CA SER A 257 -19.21 11.18 9.38
C SER A 257 -20.58 11.65 8.87
N ASP A 258 -21.35 12.36 9.73
CA ASP A 258 -22.67 12.90 9.40
C ASP A 258 -22.64 14.38 8.97
N LEU A 259 -21.53 15.09 9.16
CA LEU A 259 -21.43 16.52 8.81
C LEU A 259 -21.14 16.76 7.33
N ASP A 260 -20.50 15.80 6.65
CA ASP A 260 -20.00 15.93 5.28
C ASP A 260 -20.72 15.08 4.22
N LYS A 261 -21.83 14.42 4.57
CA LYS A 261 -22.68 13.83 3.51
C LYS A 261 -23.18 14.97 2.64
N PRO A 262 -22.89 15.01 1.31
CA PRO A 262 -23.37 16.08 0.46
C PRO A 262 -24.88 16.14 0.61
N LYS A 263 -25.38 17.24 1.20
CA LYS A 263 -26.82 17.52 1.25
C LYS A 263 -27.29 17.43 -0.19
N MET A 264 -28.17 16.47 -0.51
CA MET A 264 -28.73 16.33 -1.86
C MET A 264 -29.02 17.73 -2.41
N PRO A 265 -28.51 18.08 -3.62
CA PRO A 265 -28.59 19.45 -4.12
C PRO A 265 -30.05 19.91 -4.03
N TRP A 266 -30.27 21.11 -3.49
CA TRP A 266 -31.62 21.64 -3.21
C TRP A 266 -32.53 21.56 -4.44
N THR A 267 -31.97 21.67 -5.65
CA THR A 267 -32.66 21.42 -6.91
C THR A 267 -33.38 20.06 -6.91
N ARG A 268 -32.72 18.96 -6.53
CA ARG A 268 -33.29 17.60 -6.50
C ARG A 268 -34.36 17.42 -5.40
N LYS A 269 -34.24 18.12 -4.27
CA LYS A 269 -35.32 18.21 -3.24
C LYS A 269 -36.51 19.02 -3.76
N LEU A 270 -36.27 20.13 -4.44
CA LEU A 270 -37.30 20.98 -5.04
C LEU A 270 -38.08 20.21 -6.11
N TRP A 271 -37.42 19.33 -6.88
CA TRP A 271 -38.06 18.41 -7.82
C TRP A 271 -38.96 17.38 -7.14
N TRP A 272 -38.51 16.79 -6.03
CA TRP A 272 -39.34 15.88 -5.24
C TRP A 272 -40.55 16.58 -4.63
N PHE A 273 -40.38 17.80 -4.11
CA PHE A 273 -41.49 18.60 -3.60
C PHE A 273 -42.44 19.04 -4.71
N ALA A 274 -41.93 19.48 -5.87
CA ALA A 274 -42.75 19.87 -7.03
C ALA A 274 -43.56 18.67 -7.56
N PHE A 275 -42.94 17.49 -7.65
CA PHE A 275 -43.61 16.24 -8.04
C PHE A 275 -44.74 15.87 -7.06
N LEU A 276 -44.48 15.98 -5.75
CA LEU A 276 -45.49 15.71 -4.73
C LEU A 276 -46.64 16.74 -4.79
N LEU A 277 -46.34 18.02 -4.99
CA LEU A 277 -47.33 19.09 -5.13
C LEU A 277 -48.20 18.93 -6.37
N THR A 278 -47.63 18.48 -7.49
CA THR A 278 -48.41 18.14 -8.69
C THR A 278 -49.32 16.95 -8.45
N LEU A 279 -48.86 15.89 -7.78
CA LEU A 279 -49.69 14.73 -7.46
C LEU A 279 -50.88 15.12 -6.56
N VAL A 280 -50.63 15.94 -5.55
CA VAL A 280 -51.68 16.45 -4.66
C VAL A 280 -52.65 17.37 -5.42
N GLY A 281 -52.14 18.28 -6.25
CA GLY A 281 -52.95 19.19 -7.07
C GLY A 281 -53.85 18.45 -8.07
N MET A 282 -53.36 17.35 -8.66
CA MET A 282 -54.15 16.51 -9.57
C MET A 282 -55.23 15.71 -8.84
N GLY A 283 -54.93 15.23 -7.62
CA GLY A 283 -55.91 14.59 -6.75
C GLY A 283 -57.04 15.54 -6.34
N VAL A 284 -56.69 16.77 -5.94
CA VAL A 284 -57.68 17.80 -5.54
C VAL A 284 -58.49 18.29 -6.74
N GLY A 285 -57.86 18.51 -7.90
CA GLY A 285 -58.55 18.89 -9.12
C GLY A 285 -59.53 17.82 -9.63
N GLY A 286 -59.13 16.55 -9.56
CA GLY A 286 -60.01 15.42 -9.88
C GLY A 286 -61.21 15.30 -8.94
N ALA A 287 -61.00 15.51 -7.64
CA ALA A 287 -62.07 15.49 -6.64
C ALA A 287 -63.07 16.65 -6.81
N LEU A 288 -62.59 17.87 -7.11
CA LEU A 288 -63.45 19.04 -7.35
C LEU A 288 -64.29 18.90 -8.62
N ILE A 289 -63.70 18.43 -9.73
CA ILE A 289 -64.43 18.17 -10.98
C ILE A 289 -65.48 17.08 -10.78
N GLY A 290 -65.14 16.07 -9.98
CA GLY A 290 -66.04 14.99 -9.61
C GLY A 290 -67.23 15.39 -8.74
N LEU A 291 -67.07 16.43 -7.90
CA LEU A 291 -68.16 16.98 -7.07
C LEU A 291 -69.12 17.88 -7.87
N MET A 292 -68.71 18.42 -9.03
CA MET A 292 -69.55 19.33 -9.83
C MET A 292 -70.36 18.64 -10.93
N ARG A 293 -70.17 17.33 -11.19
CA ARG A 293 -70.81 16.65 -12.32
C ARG A 293 -71.22 15.21 -11.96
N ASP A 294 -72.53 15.03 -11.72
CA ASP A 294 -73.18 13.81 -11.23
C ASP A 294 -73.08 12.53 -12.09
N ARG A 295 -72.21 12.46 -13.10
CA ARG A 295 -72.08 11.21 -13.88
C ARG A 295 -70.80 10.92 -14.66
N LEU A 296 -69.67 11.59 -14.40
CA LEU A 296 -68.40 11.27 -15.09
C LEU A 296 -67.16 11.51 -14.20
N PHE A 297 -67.12 10.88 -13.02
CA PHE A 297 -66.00 11.00 -12.07
C PHE A 297 -64.70 10.36 -12.61
N VAL A 298 -64.81 9.25 -13.34
CA VAL A 298 -63.66 8.48 -13.84
C VAL A 298 -62.95 9.17 -15.01
N GLU A 299 -63.71 9.82 -15.91
CA GLU A 299 -63.12 10.53 -17.06
C GLU A 299 -62.40 11.83 -16.65
N GLY A 300 -62.88 12.51 -15.60
CA GLY A 300 -62.23 13.71 -15.07
C GLY A 300 -60.86 13.43 -14.45
N ILE A 301 -60.73 12.30 -13.75
CA ILE A 301 -59.44 11.87 -13.17
C ILE A 301 -58.49 11.38 -14.26
N ALA A 302 -58.99 10.64 -15.26
CA ALA A 302 -58.18 10.17 -16.38
C ALA A 302 -57.62 11.35 -17.21
N THR A 303 -58.43 12.37 -17.47
CA THR A 303 -57.99 13.54 -18.23
C THR A 303 -57.03 14.42 -17.44
N SER A 304 -57.25 14.61 -16.14
CA SER A 304 -56.30 15.38 -15.32
C SER A 304 -54.95 14.66 -15.23
N THR A 305 -54.92 13.35 -14.95
CA THR A 305 -53.71 12.51 -14.87
C THR A 305 -52.88 12.52 -16.14
N VAL A 306 -53.51 12.41 -17.31
CA VAL A 306 -52.82 12.50 -18.60
C VAL A 306 -52.19 13.89 -18.82
N CYS A 307 -52.91 14.97 -18.50
CA CYS A 307 -52.38 16.33 -18.67
C CYS A 307 -51.17 16.62 -17.78
N GLY A 308 -51.16 16.16 -16.52
CA GLY A 308 -49.98 16.34 -15.67
C GLY A 308 -48.81 15.43 -16.04
N LEU A 309 -49.07 14.21 -16.52
CA LEU A 309 -48.00 13.37 -17.08
C LEU A 309 -47.36 14.01 -18.31
N ILE A 310 -48.15 14.61 -19.21
CA ILE A 310 -47.64 15.37 -20.37
C ILE A 310 -46.87 16.61 -19.92
N TRP A 311 -47.33 17.34 -18.90
CA TRP A 311 -46.61 18.51 -18.40
C TRP A 311 -45.27 18.15 -17.73
N VAL A 312 -45.23 17.05 -16.96
CA VAL A 312 -43.99 16.50 -16.39
C VAL A 312 -43.03 16.05 -17.49
N LEU A 313 -43.54 15.40 -18.54
CA LEU A 313 -42.76 15.03 -19.73
C LEU A 313 -42.20 16.26 -20.45
N LEU A 314 -43.01 17.29 -20.67
CA LEU A 314 -42.58 18.53 -21.32
C LEU A 314 -41.54 19.29 -20.47
N LEU A 315 -41.69 19.32 -19.14
CA LEU A 315 -40.69 19.84 -18.22
C LEU A 315 -39.38 19.03 -18.30
N PHE A 316 -39.47 17.70 -18.34
CA PHE A 316 -38.32 16.81 -18.49
C PHE A 316 -37.57 17.06 -19.82
N PHE A 317 -38.30 17.31 -20.92
CA PHE A 317 -37.69 17.63 -22.21
C PHE A 317 -37.12 19.04 -22.29
N ARG A 318 -37.75 20.03 -21.64
CA ARG A 318 -37.30 21.44 -21.64
C ARG A 318 -36.10 21.69 -20.72
N LEU A 319 -35.86 20.78 -19.78
CA LEU A 319 -34.75 20.83 -18.82
C LEU A 319 -33.73 19.72 -19.01
N LYS A 320 -33.73 19.04 -20.16
CA LYS A 320 -32.53 18.31 -20.57
C LYS A 320 -31.37 19.30 -20.44
N PRO A 321 -30.33 18.98 -19.65
CA PRO A 321 -29.17 19.85 -19.57
C PRO A 321 -28.75 20.11 -21.02
N LYS A 322 -28.53 21.39 -21.33
CA LYS A 322 -27.93 21.81 -22.60
C LYS A 322 -26.80 20.82 -22.85
N LYS A 323 -26.88 20.00 -23.91
CA LYS A 323 -25.75 19.14 -24.29
C LYS A 323 -24.57 20.09 -24.36
N VAL A 324 -23.63 19.94 -23.43
CA VAL A 324 -22.35 20.64 -23.50
C VAL A 324 -21.82 20.29 -24.90
N PRO A 325 -21.46 21.29 -25.72
CA PRO A 325 -20.91 21.01 -27.04
C PRO A 325 -19.79 19.97 -26.88
N GLU A 326 -19.82 18.99 -27.78
CA GLU A 326 -18.96 17.80 -27.78
C GLU A 326 -17.54 18.17 -28.28
N GLU A 327 -16.98 19.23 -27.68
CA GLU A 327 -15.60 19.70 -27.86
C GLU A 327 -15.01 19.80 -26.44
N ASP A 328 -13.85 19.18 -26.25
CA ASP A 328 -13.12 18.92 -24.97
C ASP A 328 -13.45 17.62 -24.21
N VAL A 329 -13.69 16.50 -24.92
CA VAL A 329 -13.35 15.16 -24.38
C VAL A 329 -11.93 14.80 -24.82
N ALA A 330 -10.99 15.66 -24.46
CA ALA A 330 -9.59 15.30 -24.38
C ALA A 330 -9.29 15.11 -22.89
N ASP A 331 -8.74 13.95 -22.54
CA ASP A 331 -8.03 13.70 -21.28
C ASP A 331 -8.79 13.15 -20.05
N THR A 332 -9.86 12.36 -20.21
CA THR A 332 -10.18 11.39 -19.14
C THR A 332 -9.20 10.23 -19.23
N LYS A 333 -8.08 10.30 -18.49
CA LYS A 333 -7.21 9.13 -18.27
C LYS A 333 -8.09 7.93 -17.90
N PRO A 334 -7.88 6.74 -18.50
CA PRO A 334 -8.65 5.56 -18.14
C PRO A 334 -8.55 5.33 -16.61
N PRO A 335 -9.61 4.80 -15.96
CA PRO A 335 -9.56 4.56 -14.54
C PRO A 335 -8.35 3.69 -14.22
N TRP A 336 -7.57 4.11 -13.22
CA TRP A 336 -6.38 3.41 -12.79
C TRP A 336 -6.70 1.93 -12.51
N LYS A 337 -5.80 1.03 -12.90
CA LYS A 337 -5.94 -0.41 -12.67
C LYS A 337 -4.67 -0.96 -12.03
N PRO A 338 -4.80 -1.90 -11.08
CA PRO A 338 -3.65 -2.55 -10.49
C PRO A 338 -2.88 -3.36 -11.53
N TYR A 339 -1.54 -3.30 -11.46
CA TYR A 339 -0.65 -4.09 -12.31
C TYR A 339 -0.75 -5.58 -12.02
N ARG A 340 -1.03 -5.93 -10.76
CA ARG A 340 -1.26 -7.30 -10.30
C ARG A 340 -2.27 -7.31 -9.18
N THR A 341 -3.08 -8.37 -9.12
CA THR A 341 -3.97 -8.62 -7.99
C THR A 341 -3.85 -10.05 -7.50
N ALA A 342 -3.94 -10.26 -6.19
CA ALA A 342 -4.04 -11.59 -5.61
C ALA A 342 -5.10 -11.63 -4.49
N SER A 343 -5.52 -12.86 -4.14
CA SER A 343 -6.42 -13.07 -3.01
C SER A 343 -5.64 -12.91 -1.70
N ALA A 344 -6.06 -11.98 -0.87
CA ALA A 344 -5.62 -11.83 0.51
C ALA A 344 -6.50 -12.63 1.49
N LYS A 345 -7.37 -13.53 1.01
CA LYS A 345 -8.23 -14.35 1.87
C LYS A 345 -7.40 -15.34 2.70
N LEU A 346 -7.61 -15.33 4.02
CA LEU A 346 -6.99 -16.30 4.93
C LEU A 346 -7.38 -17.73 4.53
N THR A 347 -6.37 -18.57 4.32
CA THR A 347 -6.55 -19.96 3.92
C THR A 347 -6.04 -20.91 4.99
N ARG A 348 -6.61 -22.13 5.04
CA ARG A 348 -6.13 -23.18 5.93
C ARG A 348 -4.71 -23.63 5.57
N LYS A 349 -4.35 -23.57 4.28
CA LYS A 349 -2.99 -23.83 3.81
C LYS A 349 -1.99 -22.88 4.48
N PHE A 350 -2.27 -21.58 4.49
CA PHE A 350 -1.40 -20.58 5.12
C PHE A 350 -1.18 -20.86 6.62
N LEU A 351 -2.24 -21.21 7.36
CA LEU A 351 -2.11 -21.59 8.78
C LEU A 351 -1.27 -22.86 8.98
N ASN A 352 -1.43 -23.87 8.12
CA ASN A 352 -0.62 -25.07 8.17
C ASN A 352 0.86 -24.78 7.85
N ASP A 353 1.12 -23.91 6.87
CA ASP A 353 2.48 -23.49 6.50
C ASP A 353 3.16 -22.77 7.68
N LEU A 354 2.44 -21.93 8.44
CA LEU A 354 2.95 -21.30 9.67
C LEU A 354 3.22 -22.33 10.78
N ALA A 355 2.33 -23.29 10.98
CA ALA A 355 2.49 -24.34 11.97
C ALA A 355 3.70 -25.24 11.66
N GLU A 356 3.90 -25.58 10.39
CA GLU A 356 5.06 -26.37 9.96
C GLU A 356 6.37 -25.59 10.17
N LEU A 357 6.38 -24.30 9.87
CA LEU A 357 7.54 -23.44 10.06
C LEU A 357 7.91 -23.31 11.55
N GLU A 358 6.92 -23.06 12.40
CA GLU A 358 7.11 -22.99 13.84
C GLU A 358 7.68 -24.30 14.39
N SER A 359 7.07 -25.45 14.04
CA SER A 359 7.53 -26.76 14.51
C SER A 359 8.96 -27.07 14.09
N LYS A 360 9.34 -26.72 12.85
CA LYS A 360 10.72 -26.85 12.37
C LYS A 360 11.67 -25.99 13.19
N LEU A 361 11.33 -24.72 13.44
CA LEU A 361 12.18 -23.82 14.21
C LEU A 361 12.30 -24.23 15.68
N GLN A 362 11.21 -24.68 16.29
CA GLN A 362 11.24 -25.20 17.65
C GLN A 362 12.18 -26.40 17.76
N LYS A 363 12.07 -27.36 16.82
CA LYS A 363 12.95 -28.53 16.76
C LYS A 363 14.42 -28.12 16.62
N THR A 364 14.74 -27.27 15.64
CA THR A 364 16.11 -26.80 15.42
C THR A 364 16.63 -26.00 16.62
N GLY A 365 15.81 -25.16 17.25
CA GLY A 365 16.20 -24.40 18.43
C GLY A 365 16.53 -25.26 19.63
N ASN A 366 15.84 -26.39 19.80
CA ASN A 366 16.18 -27.39 20.83
C ASN A 366 17.47 -28.14 20.50
N GLU A 367 17.65 -28.57 19.24
CA GLU A 367 18.84 -29.31 18.79
C GLU A 367 20.12 -28.47 18.87
N GLU A 368 20.03 -27.20 18.47
CA GLU A 368 21.15 -26.24 18.44
C GLU A 368 21.33 -25.46 19.76
N GLY A 369 20.45 -25.68 20.76
CA GLY A 369 20.53 -25.05 22.06
C GLY A 369 20.36 -23.52 22.04
N TRP A 370 19.41 -23.01 21.25
CA TRP A 370 19.16 -21.56 21.17
C TRP A 370 18.68 -20.98 22.50
N SER A 371 19.16 -19.78 22.82
CA SER A 371 18.71 -19.02 24.00
C SER A 371 17.33 -18.38 23.75
N ILE A 372 16.29 -19.19 23.94
CA ILE A 372 14.88 -18.82 23.79
C ILE A 372 14.19 -18.78 25.15
N ASP A 373 13.24 -17.86 25.32
CA ASP A 373 12.27 -17.91 26.42
C ASP A 373 11.21 -18.97 26.11
N TRP A 374 11.52 -20.22 26.46
CA TRP A 374 10.63 -21.36 26.18
C TRP A 374 9.29 -21.27 26.91
N SER A 375 9.25 -20.64 28.08
CA SER A 375 8.01 -20.44 28.82
C SER A 375 7.06 -19.51 28.06
N ALA A 376 7.57 -18.37 27.56
CA ALA A 376 6.78 -17.45 26.76
C ALA A 376 6.36 -18.07 25.42
N HIS A 377 7.24 -18.89 24.83
CA HIS A 377 6.93 -19.62 23.60
C HIS A 377 5.79 -20.63 23.80
N GLU A 378 5.85 -21.46 24.85
CA GLU A 378 4.81 -22.45 25.16
C GLU A 378 3.45 -21.80 25.41
N GLU A 379 3.42 -20.65 26.10
CA GLU A 379 2.20 -19.88 26.30
C GLU A 379 1.61 -19.39 24.96
N ALA A 380 2.45 -18.80 24.09
CA ALA A 380 2.03 -18.34 22.77
C ALA A 380 1.54 -19.51 21.89
N PHE A 381 2.23 -20.64 21.92
CA PHE A 381 1.86 -21.83 21.15
C PHE A 381 0.55 -22.45 21.64
N LYS A 382 0.32 -22.50 22.96
CA LYS A 382 -0.96 -22.93 23.52
C LYS A 382 -2.11 -22.03 23.06
N ALA A 383 -1.90 -20.72 23.04
CA ALA A 383 -2.89 -19.78 22.50
C ALA A 383 -3.19 -20.03 21.00
N CYS A 384 -2.20 -20.49 20.21
CA CYS A 384 -2.43 -20.91 18.82
C CYS A 384 -3.40 -22.09 18.75
N GLN A 385 -3.17 -23.12 19.57
CA GLN A 385 -4.02 -24.32 19.59
C GLN A 385 -5.46 -23.98 20.02
N GLU A 386 -5.62 -23.22 21.10
CA GLU A 386 -6.93 -22.81 21.61
C GLU A 386 -7.71 -21.96 20.58
N THR A 387 -7.04 -21.04 19.89
CA THR A 387 -7.70 -20.21 18.85
C THR A 387 -8.07 -21.02 17.61
N LEU A 388 -7.27 -22.01 17.22
CA LEU A 388 -7.59 -22.94 16.13
C LEU A 388 -8.78 -23.85 16.46
N GLU A 389 -8.82 -24.42 17.67
CA GLU A 389 -9.94 -25.25 18.15
C GLU A 389 -11.25 -24.47 18.15
N ASN A 390 -11.19 -23.21 18.60
CA ASN A 390 -12.32 -22.29 18.61
C ASN A 390 -12.65 -21.68 17.22
N LYS A 391 -11.96 -22.11 16.15
CA LYS A 391 -12.12 -21.61 14.77
C LYS A 391 -11.92 -20.10 14.63
N GLN A 392 -11.17 -19.48 15.54
CA GLN A 392 -10.82 -18.06 15.54
C GLN A 392 -9.54 -17.84 14.71
N TYR A 393 -9.63 -18.10 13.40
CA TYR A 393 -8.47 -18.16 12.50
C TYR A 393 -7.63 -16.86 12.47
N SER A 394 -8.26 -15.69 12.52
CA SER A 394 -7.56 -14.39 12.58
C SER A 394 -6.64 -14.30 13.80
N LYS A 395 -7.17 -14.66 14.97
CA LYS A 395 -6.39 -14.69 16.21
C LYS A 395 -5.32 -15.77 16.22
N ALA A 396 -5.55 -16.89 15.52
CA ALA A 396 -4.53 -17.91 15.36
C ALA A 396 -3.32 -17.38 14.58
N VAL A 397 -3.51 -16.55 13.55
CA VAL A 397 -2.39 -15.90 12.84
C VAL A 397 -1.60 -15.01 13.80
N ALA A 398 -2.28 -14.22 14.64
CA ALA A 398 -1.61 -13.36 15.63
C ALA A 398 -0.83 -14.16 16.68
N ALA A 399 -1.39 -15.27 17.16
CA ALA A 399 -0.71 -16.15 18.10
C ALA A 399 0.53 -16.81 17.46
N TYR A 400 0.43 -17.29 16.21
CA TYR A 400 1.57 -17.83 15.47
C TYR A 400 2.64 -16.77 15.22
N ALA A 401 2.24 -15.54 14.87
CA ALA A 401 3.18 -14.44 14.70
C ALA A 401 4.01 -14.19 15.96
N LYS A 402 3.36 -14.20 17.13
CA LYS A 402 4.02 -14.06 18.43
C LYS A 402 4.96 -15.22 18.76
N ALA A 403 4.53 -16.47 18.53
CA ALA A 403 5.36 -17.64 18.76
C ALA A 403 6.62 -17.64 17.87
N LEU A 404 6.46 -17.34 16.58
CA LEU A 404 7.57 -17.22 15.63
C LEU A 404 8.51 -16.08 15.99
N ASP A 405 8.01 -14.93 16.46
CA ASP A 405 8.84 -13.80 16.89
C ASP A 405 9.77 -14.18 18.05
N ILE A 406 9.25 -14.95 19.02
CA ILE A 406 10.05 -15.48 20.15
C ILE A 406 11.17 -16.42 19.66
N LEU A 407 10.85 -17.34 18.76
CA LEU A 407 11.85 -18.24 18.17
C LEU A 407 12.90 -17.46 17.36
N MET A 408 12.47 -16.47 16.60
CA MET A 408 13.33 -15.63 15.77
C MET A 408 14.28 -14.77 16.60
N ALA A 409 13.86 -14.28 17.77
CA ALA A 409 14.77 -13.63 18.71
C ALA A 409 15.89 -14.59 19.15
N GLY A 410 15.58 -15.88 19.33
CA GLY A 410 16.57 -16.94 19.57
C GLY A 410 17.54 -17.11 18.40
N VAL A 411 17.02 -17.22 17.16
CA VAL A 411 17.81 -17.32 15.93
C VAL A 411 18.81 -16.16 15.82
N GLN A 412 18.33 -14.92 16.03
CA GLN A 412 19.18 -13.74 15.92
C GLN A 412 20.30 -13.72 16.98
N ARG A 413 20.01 -14.14 18.21
CA ARG A 413 21.02 -14.26 19.28
C ARG A 413 22.07 -15.32 18.93
N TYR A 414 21.62 -16.49 18.48
CA TYR A 414 22.50 -17.59 18.08
C TYR A 414 23.42 -17.17 16.93
N ARG A 415 22.89 -16.51 15.89
CA ARG A 415 23.70 -15.96 14.80
C ARG A 415 24.74 -14.95 15.28
N LYS A 416 24.35 -14.01 16.16
CA LYS A 416 25.30 -13.05 16.75
C LYS A 416 26.40 -13.77 17.52
N GLN A 417 26.10 -14.86 18.21
CA GLN A 417 27.11 -15.67 18.90
C GLN A 417 28.08 -16.33 17.92
N LEU A 418 27.58 -16.94 16.83
CA LEU A 418 28.41 -17.53 15.78
C LEU A 418 29.31 -16.48 15.11
N ASP A 419 28.77 -15.31 14.77
CA ASP A 419 29.54 -14.21 14.16
C ASP A 419 30.66 -13.71 15.10
N ARG A 420 30.39 -13.69 16.40
CA ARG A 420 31.41 -13.37 17.42
C ARG A 420 32.48 -14.45 17.44
N GLN A 421 32.11 -15.72 17.61
CA GLN A 421 33.07 -16.83 17.63
C GLN A 421 33.95 -16.87 16.37
N ALA A 422 33.37 -16.65 15.19
CA ALA A 422 34.11 -16.59 13.93
C ALA A 422 35.10 -15.41 13.84
N LYS A 423 34.83 -14.29 14.52
CA LYS A 423 35.75 -13.15 14.61
C LYS A 423 36.90 -13.37 15.58
N TRP A 424 36.62 -13.95 16.76
CA TRP A 424 37.65 -14.20 17.79
C TRP A 424 38.52 -15.42 17.49
N GLY A 425 37.94 -16.52 16.96
CA GLY A 425 38.71 -17.70 16.58
C GLY A 425 39.73 -17.45 15.46
N LYS A 426 39.49 -16.44 14.60
CA LYS A 426 40.47 -16.00 13.59
C LYS A 426 41.63 -15.18 14.15
N ASN A 427 41.42 -14.48 15.27
CA ASN A 427 42.51 -13.72 15.92
C ASN A 427 43.43 -14.67 16.69
N ASP A 428 42.87 -15.71 17.33
CA ASP A 428 43.67 -16.70 18.06
C ASP A 428 44.58 -17.54 17.13
N GLU A 429 44.13 -17.83 15.89
CA GLU A 429 44.97 -18.47 14.87
C GLU A 429 46.05 -17.54 14.28
N GLN A 430 45.79 -16.23 14.20
CA GLN A 430 46.79 -15.25 13.76
C GLN A 430 47.87 -14.99 14.82
N ASP A 431 47.49 -14.98 16.10
CA ASP A 431 48.43 -14.83 17.21
C ASP A 431 49.27 -16.10 17.43
N GLN A 432 48.75 -17.29 17.10
CA GLN A 432 49.52 -18.55 17.11
C GLN A 432 50.44 -18.74 15.90
N GLN A 433 50.23 -18.02 14.79
CA GLN A 433 51.15 -18.02 13.64
C GLN A 433 52.25 -16.95 13.75
N GLN A 434 52.18 -16.05 14.74
CA GLN A 434 53.20 -15.03 15.02
C GLN A 434 54.07 -15.35 16.24
N GLN A 435 53.85 -16.48 16.91
CA GLN A 435 54.76 -17.08 17.91
C GLN A 435 55.47 -18.28 17.30
#